data_AF-A0A087L5K7-F1
#
_entry.id   AF-A0A087L5K7-F1
#
_cell.length_a   1.000
_cell.length_b   1.000
_cell.length_c   1.000
_cell.angle_alpha   90.00
_cell.angle_beta   90.00
_cell.angle_gamma   90.00
#
_symmetry.space_group_name_H-M   'P 1'
#
loop_
_entity.id
_entity.type
_entity.pdbx_description
1 polymer ?
#
loop_
_entity_poly.entity_id
_entity_poly.type
_entity_poly.pdbx_seq_one_letter_code
_entity_poly.pdbx_strand_id
1 'polypeptide(L)'
;MDLIIENIDSFKAMVPRAPEPSVEPPATHYYDSFCENIALKVVLKVLLSSVDKIVKVQIANKVEQEIAQIEQQVMLAGGGPVAAEDLAQMTHYVRRTVSDLLG
;
A
#
# COMPACT_ATOMS: atom_id res chain seq x y z
N MET A 1 -37.15 -1.59 -14.24
CA MET A 1 -36.44 -1.06 -15.42
C MET A 1 -37.50 -0.25 -16.16
N ASP A 2 -37.94 0.89 -15.58
CA ASP A 2 -39.28 1.47 -15.85
C ASP A 2 -39.28 3.01 -15.81
N LEU A 3 -38.22 3.65 -16.31
CA LEU A 3 -38.13 5.12 -16.30
C LEU A 3 -37.73 5.73 -17.66
N ILE A 4 -37.66 4.92 -18.72
CA ILE A 4 -37.21 5.38 -20.06
C ILE A 4 -38.38 5.54 -21.05
N ILE A 5 -39.57 5.01 -20.77
CA ILE A 5 -40.64 4.91 -21.79
C ILE A 5 -41.61 6.11 -21.78
N GLU A 6 -41.63 6.96 -20.75
CA GLU A 6 -42.60 8.09 -20.71
C GLU A 6 -42.20 9.32 -21.54
N ASN A 7 -40.97 9.42 -22.05
CA ASN A 7 -40.49 10.67 -22.63
C ASN A 7 -40.53 10.75 -24.16
N ILE A 8 -41.07 9.73 -24.85
CA ILE A 8 -41.14 9.70 -26.32
C ILE A 8 -42.31 10.53 -26.86
N ASP A 9 -43.43 10.62 -26.12
CA ASP A 9 -44.62 11.33 -26.59
C ASP A 9 -44.46 12.87 -26.57
N SER A 10 -43.58 13.41 -25.72
CA SER A 10 -43.30 14.85 -25.67
C SER A 10 -42.57 15.39 -26.90
N PHE A 11 -41.87 14.54 -27.66
CA PHE A 11 -41.09 15.00 -28.83
C PHE A 11 -41.94 15.23 -30.09
N LYS A 12 -43.19 14.74 -30.12
CA LYS A 12 -44.09 14.96 -31.28
C LYS A 12 -44.86 16.28 -31.26
N ALA A 13 -44.77 17.06 -30.19
CA ALA A 13 -45.60 18.26 -29.99
C ALA A 13 -44.87 19.61 -30.18
N MET A 14 -43.66 19.64 -30.76
CA MET A 14 -42.94 20.91 -30.96
C MET A 14 -43.30 21.60 -32.29
N VAL A 15 -44.10 22.66 -32.16
CA VAL A 15 -44.45 23.65 -33.20
C VAL A 15 -43.17 24.35 -33.74
N PRO A 16 -43.09 24.71 -35.04
CA PRO A 16 -41.92 25.38 -35.60
C PRO A 16 -41.62 26.72 -34.89
N ARG A 17 -40.41 26.85 -34.33
CA ARG A 17 -39.95 28.05 -33.63
C ARG A 17 -39.59 29.14 -34.66
N ALA A 18 -40.16 30.33 -34.52
CA ALA A 18 -39.80 31.52 -35.30
C ALA A 18 -38.31 31.88 -35.10
N PRO A 19 -37.65 32.58 -36.04
CA PRO A 19 -36.21 32.82 -35.96
C PRO A 19 -35.87 33.76 -34.80
N GLU A 20 -35.13 33.25 -33.82
CA GLU A 20 -34.54 34.05 -32.74
C GLU A 20 -33.39 34.92 -33.30
N PRO A 21 -33.18 36.15 -32.78
CA PRO A 21 -32.10 37.03 -33.22
C PRO A 21 -30.73 36.44 -32.85
N SER A 22 -29.73 36.63 -33.72
CA SER A 22 -28.39 36.07 -33.55
C SER A 22 -27.71 36.59 -32.28
N VAL A 23 -27.61 35.73 -31.27
CA VAL A 23 -26.71 35.92 -30.14
C VAL A 23 -25.30 35.59 -30.63
N GLU A 24 -24.37 36.54 -30.52
CA GLU A 24 -22.95 36.29 -30.79
C GLU A 24 -22.47 35.10 -29.95
N PRO A 25 -21.72 34.15 -30.54
CA PRO A 25 -21.23 32.99 -29.79
C PRO A 25 -20.29 33.47 -28.67
N PRO A 26 -20.45 32.99 -27.43
CA PRO A 26 -19.48 33.28 -26.39
C PRO A 26 -18.11 32.79 -26.87
N ALA A 27 -17.08 33.62 -26.68
CA ALA A 27 -15.72 33.29 -27.05
C ALA A 27 -15.40 31.85 -26.63
N THR A 28 -15.19 30.99 -27.62
CA THR A 28 -14.82 29.59 -27.41
C THR A 28 -13.56 29.56 -26.56
N HIS A 29 -13.71 29.23 -25.28
CA HIS A 29 -12.58 28.88 -24.44
C HIS A 29 -11.87 27.70 -25.10
N TYR A 30 -10.72 27.97 -25.72
CA TYR A 30 -9.86 26.95 -26.29
C TYR A 30 -9.33 26.09 -25.13
N TYR A 31 -10.03 25.00 -24.86
CA TYR A 31 -9.61 23.99 -23.90
C TYR A 31 -8.35 23.33 -24.46
N ASP A 32 -7.18 23.64 -23.89
CA ASP A 32 -5.92 23.04 -24.33
C ASP A 32 -5.84 21.59 -23.82
N SER A 33 -6.55 20.70 -24.52
CA SER A 33 -6.61 19.26 -24.26
C SER A 33 -5.23 18.61 -24.19
N PHE A 34 -4.21 19.21 -24.82
CA PHE A 34 -2.84 18.74 -24.73
C PHE A 34 -2.27 18.89 -23.30
N CYS A 35 -2.40 20.08 -22.71
CA CYS A 35 -1.96 20.33 -21.34
C CYS A 35 -2.70 19.43 -20.33
N GLU A 36 -3.99 19.18 -20.53
CA GLU A 36 -4.78 18.27 -19.70
C GLU A 36 -4.28 16.82 -19.80
N ASN A 37 -3.97 16.34 -21.01
CA ASN A 37 -3.46 14.98 -21.21
C ASN A 37 -2.07 14.79 -20.58
N ILE A 38 -1.20 15.80 -20.68
CA ILE A 38 0.11 15.79 -20.03
C ILE A 38 -0.04 15.81 -18.50
N ALA A 39 -0.90 16.68 -17.97
CA ALA A 39 -1.19 16.75 -16.54
C ALA A 39 -1.69 15.40 -16.02
N LEU A 40 -2.64 14.76 -16.71
CA LEU A 40 -3.17 13.47 -16.34
C LEU A 40 -2.09 12.37 -16.33
N LYS A 41 -1.21 12.35 -17.35
CA LYS A 41 -0.07 11.42 -17.41
C LYS A 41 0.91 11.62 -16.26
N VAL A 42 1.20 12.87 -15.88
CA VAL A 42 2.08 13.18 -14.76
C VAL A 42 1.45 12.72 -13.44
N VAL A 43 0.17 13.02 -13.22
CA VAL A 43 -0.57 12.58 -12.02
C VAL A 43 -0.56 11.05 -11.93
N LEU A 44 -0.85 10.35 -13.01
CA LEU A 44 -0.81 8.88 -13.03
C LEU A 44 0.59 8.33 -12.70
N LYS A 45 1.64 8.92 -13.27
CA LYS A 45 3.03 8.53 -12.94
C LYS A 45 3.37 8.75 -11.47
N VAL A 46 2.94 9.87 -10.90
CA VAL A 46 3.17 10.19 -9.48
C VAL A 46 2.41 9.20 -8.58
N LEU A 47 1.15 8.88 -8.91
CA LEU A 47 0.36 7.89 -8.17
C LEU A 47 1.02 6.51 -8.21
N LEU A 48 1.41 6.03 -9.39
CA LEU A 48 2.10 4.75 -9.54
C LEU A 48 3.43 4.73 -8.76
N SER A 49 4.20 5.81 -8.80
CA SER A 49 5.45 5.93 -8.02
C SER A 49 5.20 5.96 -6.51
N SER A 50 4.12 6.60 -6.06
CA SER A 50 3.74 6.61 -4.64
C SER A 50 3.38 5.21 -4.16
N VAL A 51 2.58 4.47 -4.93
CA VAL A 51 2.21 3.07 -4.61
C VAL A 51 3.45 2.18 -4.57
N ASP A 52 4.37 2.29 -5.55
CA ASP A 52 5.62 1.52 -5.57
C ASP A 52 6.45 1.74 -4.29
N LYS A 53 6.59 3.00 -3.85
CA LYS A 53 7.28 3.33 -2.60
C LYS A 53 6.61 2.72 -1.38
N ILE A 54 5.27 2.82 -1.29
CA ILE A 54 4.51 2.25 -0.17
C ILE A 54 4.70 0.75 -0.10
N VAL A 55 4.57 0.04 -1.23
CA VAL A 55 4.74 -1.41 -1.29
C VAL A 55 6.14 -1.82 -0.86
N LYS A 56 7.18 -1.11 -1.33
CA LYS A 56 8.57 -1.39 -0.91
C LYS A 56 8.77 -1.24 0.59
N VAL A 57 8.26 -0.17 1.20
CA VAL A 57 8.33 0.03 2.66
C VAL A 57 7.56 -1.06 3.41
N GLN A 58 6.36 -1.42 2.94
CA GLN A 58 5.57 -2.49 3.56
C GLN A 58 6.27 -3.85 3.51
N ILE A 59 6.90 -4.18 2.37
CA ILE A 59 7.67 -5.42 2.23
C ILE A 59 8.89 -5.40 3.16
N ALA A 60 9.65 -4.31 3.20
CA ALA A 60 10.82 -4.20 4.08
C ALA A 60 10.44 -4.41 5.55
N ASN A 61 9.41 -3.71 6.03
CA ASN A 61 8.92 -3.85 7.40
C ASN A 61 8.44 -5.28 7.70
N LYS A 62 7.76 -5.91 6.74
CA LYS A 62 7.29 -7.29 6.89
C LYS A 62 8.45 -8.28 6.98
N VAL A 63 9.47 -8.11 6.12
CA VAL A 63 10.68 -8.95 6.15
C VAL A 63 11.42 -8.80 7.47
N GLU A 64 11.59 -7.58 7.98
CA GLU A 64 12.21 -7.34 9.29
C GLU A 64 11.41 -8.02 10.42
N GLN A 65 10.09 -7.93 10.39
CA GLN A 65 9.22 -8.58 11.38
C GLN A 65 9.32 -10.12 11.32
N GLU A 66 9.35 -10.70 10.12
CA GLU A 66 9.51 -12.15 9.93
C GLU A 66 10.89 -12.63 10.41
N ILE A 67 11.96 -11.87 10.14
CA ILE A 67 13.30 -12.17 10.66
C ILE A 67 13.30 -12.18 12.18
N ALA A 68 12.74 -11.15 12.83
CA ALA A 68 12.68 -11.08 14.29
C ALA A 68 11.91 -12.26 14.91
N GLN A 69 10.84 -12.72 14.25
CA GLN A 69 10.10 -13.92 14.68
C GLN A 69 10.93 -15.19 14.53
N ILE A 70 11.64 -15.34 13.42
CA ILE A 70 12.54 -16.49 13.20
C ILE A 70 13.66 -16.49 14.24
N GLU A 71 14.30 -15.34 14.51
CA GLU A 71 15.34 -15.22 15.52
C GLU A 71 14.84 -15.64 16.90
N GLN A 72 13.63 -15.21 17.28
CA GLN A 72 13.01 -15.62 18.53
C GLN A 72 12.75 -17.13 18.56
N GLN A 73 12.24 -17.72 17.49
CA GLN A 73 12.01 -19.16 17.41
C GLN A 73 13.32 -19.95 17.50
N VAL A 74 14.37 -19.49 16.82
CA VAL A 74 15.71 -20.10 16.88
C VAL A 74 16.28 -20.01 18.28
N MET A 75 16.16 -18.87 18.96
CA MET A 75 16.58 -18.71 20.34
C MET A 75 15.85 -19.70 21.27
N LEU A 76 14.54 -19.85 21.12
CA LEU A 76 13.74 -20.80 21.91
C LEU A 76 14.11 -22.25 21.60
N ALA A 77 14.29 -22.62 20.33
CA ALA A 77 14.69 -23.95 19.91
C ALA A 77 16.13 -24.30 20.36
N GLY A 78 17.02 -23.31 20.43
CA GLY A 78 18.39 -23.43 20.91
C GLY A 78 18.55 -23.56 22.43
N GLY A 79 17.44 -23.64 23.18
CA GLY A 79 17.45 -23.75 24.64
C GLY A 79 17.41 -22.41 25.39
N GLY A 80 17.20 -21.30 24.66
CA GLY A 80 17.11 -19.96 25.24
C GLY A 80 18.47 -19.38 25.66
N PRO A 81 18.48 -18.11 26.10
CA PRO A 81 19.69 -17.51 26.64
C PRO A 81 20.07 -18.17 27.97
N VAL A 82 21.33 -18.59 28.11
CA VAL A 82 21.87 -19.12 29.36
C VAL A 82 22.28 -17.94 30.26
N ALA A 83 21.78 -17.89 31.49
CA ALA A 83 22.18 -16.87 32.45
C ALA A 83 23.64 -17.09 32.89
N ALA A 84 24.36 -15.99 33.16
CA ALA A 84 25.76 -16.06 33.58
C ALA A 84 25.94 -16.87 34.89
N GLU A 85 24.96 -16.80 35.79
CA GLU A 85 24.93 -17.55 37.05
C GLU A 85 24.85 -19.07 36.79
N ASP A 86 23.97 -19.49 35.88
CA ASP A 86 23.81 -20.90 35.50
C ASP A 86 25.09 -21.43 34.86
N LEU A 87 25.73 -20.63 33.99
CA LEU A 87 27.00 -20.98 33.38
C LEU A 87 28.14 -21.11 34.41
N ALA A 88 28.19 -20.21 35.40
CA ALA A 88 29.17 -20.26 36.48
C ALA A 88 28.97 -21.52 37.34
N GLN A 89 27.73 -21.84 37.71
CA GLN A 89 27.39 -23.06 38.46
C GLN A 89 27.77 -24.33 37.69
N MET A 90 27.44 -24.43 36.41
CA MET A 90 27.84 -25.55 35.56
C MET A 90 29.37 -25.72 35.50
N THR A 91 30.09 -24.60 35.36
CA THR A 91 31.57 -24.61 35.33
C THR A 91 32.15 -25.08 36.66
N HIS A 92 31.60 -24.61 37.78
CA HIS A 92 32.01 -25.04 39.11
C HIS A 92 31.73 -26.52 39.34
N TYR A 93 30.55 -27.01 38.94
CA TYR A 93 30.20 -28.42 39.03
C TYR A 93 31.18 -29.29 38.24
N VAL A 94 31.41 -28.97 36.96
CA VAL A 94 32.34 -29.73 36.11
C VAL A 94 33.75 -29.72 36.69
N ARG A 95 34.25 -28.56 37.14
CA ARG A 95 35.58 -28.46 37.77
C ARG A 95 35.68 -29.37 38.98
N ARG A 96 34.67 -29.38 39.85
CA ARG A 96 34.63 -30.23 41.04
C ARG A 96 34.59 -31.71 40.67
N THR A 97 33.70 -32.11 39.78
CA THR A 97 33.57 -33.50 39.34
C THR A 97 34.85 -34.03 38.72
N VAL A 98 35.54 -33.22 37.90
CA VAL A 98 36.84 -33.59 37.33
C VAL A 98 37.91 -33.74 38.41
N SER A 99 37.95 -32.83 39.39
CA SER A 99 38.85 -32.97 40.53
C SER A 99 38.57 -34.24 41.35
N ASP A 100 37.30 -34.58 41.58
CA ASP A 100 36.91 -35.77 42.34
C ASP A 100 37.21 -37.10 41.59
N LEU A 101 37.30 -37.06 40.25
CA LEU A 101 37.63 -38.21 39.40
C LEU A 101 39.14 -38.43 39.23
N LEU A 102 39.94 -37.37 39.37
CA LEU A 102 41.38 -37.38 39.12
C LEU A 102 42.25 -37.28 40.39
N GLY A 103 41.65 -36.98 41.54
CA GLY A 103 42.29 -36.93 42.85
C GLY A 103 42.07 -38.20 43.65
#